data_AF-A0A382I1Y2-F1
#
_entry.id   AF-A0A382I1Y2-F1
#
_cell.length_a   1.000
_cell.length_b   1.000
_cell.length_c   1.000
_cell.angle_alpha   90.00
_cell.angle_beta   90.00
_cell.angle_gamma   90.00
#
_symmetry.space_group_name_H-M   'P 1'
#
loop_
_entity.id
_entity.type
_entity.pdbx_description
1 polymer ?
#
loop_
_entity_poly.entity_id
_entity_poly.type
_entity_poly.pdbx_seq_one_letter_code
_entity_poly.pdbx_strand_id
1 'polypeptide(L)'
;MSRYQITPSPFPRSDPPSHGMPRSGFGLQESVVTRRAVVIGLVLSILVCLWITHSTYIGRSSTTPVAHFPAAALFPFVLAVFGLNVLLKKTFLIRPLRSSELLVIFIMVFTASAIPGWAFTTYLVVIVGSPYYYATVENRWEAVFFEHLPDWLVASNYGRSMEWFFEGLPAGYTIPWGAWLPPMAWWASFFLALFVVNACLMIVLRRQWDEHEKLTFPLAQVPVLLAEQDSDGGVLPSVVRNRIFLAGFS
;
A
#
# COMPACT_ATOMS: atom_id res chain seq x y z
N MET A 1 54.49 45.33 -8.98
CA MET A 1 53.58 45.17 -7.82
C MET A 1 53.47 43.69 -7.48
N SER A 2 53.94 43.38 -6.28
CA SER A 2 53.99 42.14 -5.50
C SER A 2 53.43 40.82 -6.08
N ARG A 3 54.34 39.86 -6.31
CA ARG A 3 54.05 38.43 -6.41
C ARG A 3 54.10 37.85 -4.98
N TYR A 4 52.97 37.39 -4.44
CA TYR A 4 52.94 36.66 -3.18
C TYR A 4 53.66 35.32 -3.35
N GLN A 5 54.83 35.18 -2.72
CA GLN A 5 55.51 33.90 -2.53
C GLN A 5 54.86 33.17 -1.35
N ILE A 6 54.30 31.99 -1.61
CA ILE A 6 53.80 31.09 -0.58
C ILE A 6 55.00 30.30 -0.05
N THR A 7 55.33 30.51 1.22
CA THR A 7 56.34 29.74 1.97
C THR A 7 55.81 28.31 2.25
N PRO A 8 56.63 27.25 2.10
CA PRO A 8 56.22 25.90 2.50
C PRO A 8 56.18 25.77 4.03
N SER A 9 55.13 25.15 4.56
CA SER A 9 55.00 24.88 6.01
C SER A 9 56.03 23.85 6.49
N PRO A 10 56.61 23.99 7.70
CA PRO A 10 57.68 23.11 8.20
C PRO A 10 57.18 21.80 8.84
N PHE A 11 55.89 21.47 8.73
CA PHE A 11 55.31 20.28 9.38
C PHE A 11 55.17 19.12 8.38
N PRO A 12 55.65 17.90 8.73
CA PRO A 12 55.45 16.73 7.88
C PRO A 12 53.95 16.40 7.79
N ARG A 13 53.44 16.24 6.57
CA ARG A 13 52.09 15.70 6.34
C ARG A 13 52.07 14.25 6.78
N SER A 14 51.44 13.97 7.93
CA SER A 14 51.06 12.62 8.31
C SER A 14 49.86 12.21 7.45
N ASP A 15 50.07 11.31 6.50
CA ASP A 15 48.97 10.66 5.79
C ASP A 15 48.09 9.92 6.82
N PRO A 16 46.77 10.11 6.81
CA PRO A 16 45.90 9.37 7.71
C PRO A 16 45.95 7.88 7.37
N PRO A 17 45.90 6.98 8.37
CA PRO A 17 45.96 5.54 8.13
C PRO A 17 44.78 5.13 7.25
N SER A 18 45.09 4.39 6.17
CA SER A 18 44.10 3.79 5.28
C SER A 18 43.36 2.67 6.02
N HIS A 19 42.43 3.05 6.89
CA HIS A 19 41.39 2.14 7.36
C HIS A 19 40.48 1.85 6.18
N GLY A 20 40.74 0.72 5.52
CA GLY A 20 39.81 0.14 4.57
C GLY A 20 38.47 -0.05 5.25
N MET A 21 37.52 0.83 4.96
CA MET A 21 36.11 0.55 5.22
C MET A 21 35.79 -0.77 4.53
N PRO A 22 35.12 -1.72 5.21
CA PRO A 22 34.58 -2.87 4.52
C PRO A 22 33.65 -2.31 3.44
N ARG A 23 34.04 -2.49 2.18
CA ARG A 23 33.12 -2.34 1.07
C ARG A 23 32.00 -3.34 1.36
N SER A 24 30.88 -2.88 1.88
CA SER A 24 29.61 -3.57 1.77
C SER A 24 29.27 -3.59 0.29
N GLY A 25 29.95 -4.49 -0.43
CA GLY A 25 29.52 -4.90 -1.73
C GLY A 25 28.08 -5.35 -1.55
N PHE A 26 27.16 -4.61 -2.14
CA PHE A 26 25.87 -5.15 -2.56
C PHE A 26 26.18 -6.29 -3.53
N GLY A 27 26.55 -7.43 -2.95
CA GLY A 27 26.86 -8.65 -3.65
C GLY A 27 25.58 -9.19 -4.23
N LEU A 28 25.61 -9.33 -5.56
CA LEU A 28 24.59 -9.97 -6.40
C LEU A 28 23.26 -9.22 -6.41
N GLN A 29 23.03 -8.54 -7.53
CA GLN A 29 21.79 -7.95 -7.98
C GLN A 29 20.75 -9.07 -8.25
N GLU A 30 20.36 -9.80 -7.21
CA GLU A 30 19.20 -10.68 -7.26
C GLU A 30 17.96 -9.80 -7.45
N SER A 31 17.11 -10.14 -8.42
CA SER A 31 15.89 -9.37 -8.68
C SER A 31 15.07 -9.27 -7.40
N VAL A 32 14.98 -8.06 -6.85
CA VAL A 32 14.20 -7.74 -5.64
C VAL A 32 12.74 -8.17 -5.81
N VAL A 33 12.25 -8.20 -7.05
CA VAL A 33 10.90 -8.59 -7.43
C VAL A 33 10.90 -9.95 -8.14
N THR A 34 10.35 -10.98 -7.49
CA THR A 34 10.13 -12.29 -8.10
C THR A 34 8.68 -12.47 -8.51
N ARG A 35 8.41 -13.24 -9.58
CA ARG A 35 7.04 -13.56 -10.02
C ARG A 35 6.22 -14.20 -8.90
N ARG A 36 6.85 -15.07 -8.10
CA ARG A 36 6.22 -15.74 -6.96
C ARG A 36 5.76 -14.73 -5.90
N ALA A 37 6.61 -13.79 -5.51
CA ALA A 37 6.27 -12.75 -4.53
C ALA A 37 5.09 -11.90 -5.01
N VAL A 38 5.10 -11.52 -6.30
CA VAL A 38 4.00 -10.75 -6.91
C VAL A 38 2.69 -11.52 -6.89
N VAL A 39 2.69 -12.81 -7.24
CA VAL A 39 1.47 -13.64 -7.21
C VAL A 39 0.92 -13.79 -5.79
N ILE A 40 1.80 -14.08 -4.82
CA ILE A 40 1.38 -14.21 -3.40
C ILE A 40 0.84 -12.87 -2.89
N GLY A 41 1.56 -11.77 -3.15
CA GLY A 41 1.15 -10.42 -2.76
C GLY A 41 -0.19 -10.04 -3.38
N LEU A 42 -0.43 -10.37 -4.65
CA LEU A 42 -1.69 -10.10 -5.35
C LEU A 42 -2.86 -10.88 -4.73
N VAL A 43 -2.67 -12.18 -4.49
CA VAL A 43 -3.71 -13.03 -3.87
C VAL A 43 -4.06 -12.52 -2.48
N LEU A 44 -3.05 -12.24 -1.64
CA LEU A 44 -3.28 -11.68 -0.31
C LEU A 44 -3.95 -10.31 -0.36
N SER A 45 -3.56 -9.46 -1.32
CA SER A 45 -4.19 -8.15 -1.53
C SER A 45 -5.68 -8.29 -1.85
N ILE A 46 -6.05 -9.18 -2.78
CA ILE A 46 -7.46 -9.45 -3.12
C ILE A 46 -8.23 -9.95 -1.90
N LEU A 47 -7.67 -10.91 -1.16
CA LEU A 47 -8.30 -11.45 0.05
C LEU A 47 -8.51 -10.38 1.11
N VAL A 48 -7.54 -9.49 1.30
CA VAL A 48 -7.64 -8.35 2.23
C VAL A 48 -8.72 -7.37 1.79
N CYS A 49 -8.79 -7.01 0.50
CA CYS A 49 -9.88 -6.17 -0.01
C CYS A 49 -11.25 -6.80 0.25
N LEU A 50 -11.42 -8.07 -0.11
CA LEU A 50 -12.68 -8.80 0.10
C LEU A 50 -13.05 -8.87 1.58
N TRP A 51 -12.07 -9.16 2.45
CA TRP A 51 -12.26 -9.19 3.89
C TRP A 51 -12.72 -7.83 4.41
N ILE A 52 -12.01 -6.75 4.07
CA ILE A 52 -12.34 -5.38 4.51
C ILE A 52 -13.75 -5.00 4.06
N THR A 53 -14.09 -5.22 2.78
CA THR A 53 -15.41 -4.91 2.24
C THR A 53 -16.49 -5.74 2.93
N HIS A 54 -16.32 -7.06 3.02
CA HIS A 54 -17.29 -7.95 3.67
C HIS A 54 -17.51 -7.57 5.15
N SER A 55 -16.43 -7.32 5.89
CA SER A 55 -16.47 -6.91 7.30
C SER A 55 -17.27 -5.64 7.52
N THR A 56 -17.12 -4.68 6.60
CA THR A 56 -17.75 -3.36 6.68
C THR A 56 -19.23 -3.41 6.33
N TYR A 57 -19.60 -4.08 5.23
CA TYR A 57 -20.98 -4.03 4.71
C TYR A 57 -21.89 -5.15 5.23
N ILE A 58 -21.34 -6.35 5.45
CA ILE A 58 -22.13 -7.52 5.90
C ILE A 58 -21.95 -7.71 7.40
N GLY A 59 -20.71 -7.65 7.89
CA GLY A 59 -20.38 -7.90 9.29
C GLY A 59 -20.84 -6.82 10.27
N ARG A 60 -21.25 -5.63 9.79
CA ARG A 60 -21.53 -4.42 10.60
C ARG A 60 -20.44 -4.19 11.67
N SER A 61 -19.20 -4.58 11.36
CA SER A 61 -18.09 -4.50 12.30
C SER A 61 -17.74 -3.02 12.53
N SER A 62 -17.23 -2.73 13.72
CA SER A 62 -16.63 -1.43 14.03
C SER A 62 -15.59 -1.07 12.96
N THR A 63 -15.41 0.23 12.71
CA THR A 63 -14.61 0.88 11.65
C THR A 63 -13.09 0.60 11.68
N THR A 64 -12.70 -0.61 12.07
CA THR A 64 -11.33 -1.13 12.20
C THR A 64 -10.44 -0.83 10.98
N PRO A 65 -10.91 -0.91 9.72
CA PRO A 65 -10.09 -0.54 8.55
C PRO A 65 -9.81 0.98 8.45
N VAL A 66 -10.69 1.82 8.98
CA VAL A 66 -10.61 3.29 8.88
C VAL A 66 -9.73 3.88 9.99
N ALA A 67 -9.76 3.28 11.19
CA ALA A 67 -9.03 3.78 12.34
C ALA A 67 -7.55 3.36 12.36
N HIS A 68 -7.17 2.25 11.69
CA HIS A 68 -5.85 1.65 11.85
C HIS A 68 -5.26 1.10 10.55
N PHE A 69 -4.97 2.00 9.59
CA PHE A 69 -4.29 1.67 8.32
C PHE A 69 -3.07 0.74 8.46
N PRO A 70 -2.19 0.87 9.48
CA PRO A 70 -1.06 -0.04 9.64
C PRO A 70 -1.47 -1.43 10.16
N ALA A 71 -2.48 -1.53 11.03
CA ALA A 71 -2.87 -2.79 11.66
C ALA A 71 -3.58 -3.74 10.69
N ALA A 72 -4.41 -3.18 9.79
CA ALA A 72 -5.09 -3.94 8.75
C ALA A 72 -4.12 -4.58 7.73
N ALA A 73 -2.98 -3.94 7.49
CA ALA A 73 -1.87 -4.50 6.70
C ALA A 73 -1.03 -5.50 7.51
N LEU A 74 -0.77 -5.19 8.78
CA LEU A 74 0.13 -5.97 9.62
C LEU A 74 -0.41 -7.37 9.88
N PHE A 75 -1.71 -7.52 10.14
CA PHE A 75 -2.32 -8.81 10.43
C PHE A 75 -2.16 -9.86 9.31
N PRO A 76 -2.58 -9.59 8.05
CA PRO A 76 -2.36 -10.53 6.94
C PRO A 76 -0.87 -10.71 6.61
N PHE A 77 -0.04 -9.68 6.82
CA PHE A 77 1.41 -9.82 6.66
C PHE A 77 2.03 -10.75 7.71
N VAL A 78 1.65 -10.61 8.98
CA VAL A 78 2.05 -11.51 10.07
C VAL A 78 1.58 -12.93 9.77
N LEU A 79 0.35 -13.12 9.29
CA LEU A 79 -0.12 -14.45 8.85
C LEU A 79 0.71 -15.02 7.69
N ALA A 80 1.13 -14.19 6.72
CA ALA A 80 2.02 -14.62 5.64
C ALA A 80 3.42 -15.00 6.17
N VAL A 81 3.98 -14.22 7.09
CA VAL A 81 5.30 -14.44 7.68
C VAL A 81 5.31 -15.68 8.60
N PHE A 82 4.33 -15.81 9.50
CA PHE A 82 4.30 -16.88 10.51
C PHE A 82 3.52 -18.13 10.07
N GLY A 83 2.56 -17.99 9.17
CA GLY A 83 1.81 -19.12 8.61
C GLY A 83 2.52 -19.68 7.39
N LEU A 84 2.52 -18.92 6.30
CA LEU A 84 2.99 -19.40 5.00
C LEU A 84 4.50 -19.67 5.00
N ASN A 85 5.33 -18.74 5.48
CA ASN A 85 6.79 -18.93 5.45
C ASN A 85 7.27 -20.06 6.39
N VAL A 86 6.67 -20.19 7.57
CA VAL A 86 6.98 -21.29 8.53
C VAL A 86 6.56 -22.65 7.98
N LEU A 87 5.36 -22.74 7.38
CA LEU A 87 4.87 -23.97 6.76
C LEU A 87 5.77 -24.40 5.60
N LEU A 88 6.22 -23.45 4.78
CA LEU A 88 7.16 -23.71 3.69
C LEU A 88 8.52 -24.20 4.19
N LYS A 89 9.06 -23.59 5.27
CA LYS A 89 10.31 -24.05 5.90
C LYS A 89 10.21 -25.46 6.49
N LYS A 90 9.06 -25.82 7.07
CA LYS A 90 8.84 -27.15 7.70
C LYS A 90 8.60 -28.26 6.68
N THR A 91 7.98 -27.95 5.56
CA THR A 91 7.57 -28.97 4.58
C THR A 91 8.68 -29.34 3.59
N PHE A 92 9.82 -28.63 3.58
CA PHE A 92 10.99 -28.83 2.70
C PHE A 92 10.70 -28.90 1.18
N LEU A 93 9.44 -28.80 0.77
CA LEU A 93 8.97 -29.08 -0.59
C LEU A 93 9.19 -27.89 -1.53
N ILE A 94 9.29 -26.68 -0.98
CA ILE A 94 9.46 -25.43 -1.73
C ILE A 94 10.42 -24.52 -0.94
N ARG A 95 11.30 -23.83 -1.66
CA ARG A 95 12.25 -22.87 -1.07
C ARG A 95 11.51 -21.81 -0.23
N PRO A 96 11.98 -21.47 0.98
CA PRO A 96 11.39 -20.40 1.79
C PRO A 96 11.46 -19.04 1.07
N LEU A 97 10.54 -18.14 1.45
CA LEU A 97 10.49 -16.78 0.88
C LEU A 97 11.70 -15.97 1.36
N ARG A 98 12.33 -15.22 0.47
CA ARG A 98 13.47 -14.34 0.79
C ARG A 98 13.01 -13.05 1.48
N SER A 99 13.91 -12.36 2.16
CA SER A 99 13.63 -11.05 2.78
C SER A 99 13.06 -10.03 1.78
N SER A 100 13.63 -9.96 0.57
CA SER A 100 13.13 -9.08 -0.50
C SER A 100 11.72 -9.44 -0.95
N GLU A 101 11.42 -10.74 -1.08
CA GLU A 101 10.08 -11.22 -1.46
C GLU A 101 9.02 -10.88 -0.39
N LEU A 102 9.38 -11.03 0.90
CA LEU A 102 8.50 -10.66 2.01
C LEU A 102 8.21 -9.15 2.03
N LEU A 103 9.22 -8.31 1.77
CA LEU A 103 9.03 -6.86 1.69
C LEU A 103 8.13 -6.46 0.51
N VAL A 104 8.28 -7.11 -0.66
CA VAL A 104 7.39 -6.88 -1.81
C VAL A 104 5.94 -7.26 -1.45
N ILE A 105 5.75 -8.44 -0.85
CA ILE A 105 4.42 -8.88 -0.40
C ILE A 105 3.83 -7.89 0.62
N PHE A 106 4.63 -7.43 1.59
CA PHE A 106 4.21 -6.43 2.56
C PHE A 106 3.73 -5.15 1.88
N ILE A 107 4.53 -4.57 0.99
CA ILE A 107 4.20 -3.31 0.31
C ILE A 107 2.91 -3.45 -0.51
N MET A 108 2.73 -4.57 -1.22
CA MET A 108 1.50 -4.85 -1.97
C MET A 108 0.28 -4.90 -1.05
N VAL A 109 0.34 -5.71 0.02
CA VAL A 109 -0.76 -5.88 0.97
C VAL A 109 -1.05 -4.60 1.74
N PHE A 110 -0.02 -3.86 2.16
CA PHE A 110 -0.15 -2.57 2.83
C PHE A 110 -0.89 -1.56 1.95
N THR A 111 -0.47 -1.46 0.69
CA THR A 111 -1.13 -0.59 -0.30
C THR A 111 -2.58 -1.02 -0.52
N ALA A 112 -2.84 -2.32 -0.65
CA ALA A 112 -4.17 -2.88 -0.82
C ALA A 112 -5.08 -2.74 0.42
N SER A 113 -4.52 -2.61 1.62
CA SER A 113 -5.31 -2.28 2.81
C SER A 113 -5.61 -0.78 2.95
N ALA A 114 -4.75 0.07 2.37
CA ALA A 114 -4.86 1.53 2.53
C ALA A 114 -5.84 2.15 1.52
N ILE A 115 -5.83 1.67 0.27
CA ILE A 115 -6.58 2.31 -0.83
C ILE A 115 -8.09 2.01 -0.78
N PRO A 116 -8.56 0.75 -0.68
CA PRO A 116 -9.99 0.40 -0.77
C PRO A 116 -10.85 0.79 0.45
N GLY A 117 -10.42 1.77 1.23
CA GLY A 117 -11.14 2.26 2.40
C GLY A 117 -12.46 2.94 2.06
N TRP A 118 -13.10 3.50 3.09
CA TRP A 118 -14.41 4.17 3.00
C TRP A 118 -14.48 5.24 1.89
N ALA A 119 -13.36 5.90 1.60
CA ALA A 119 -13.28 6.87 0.51
C ALA A 119 -13.74 6.30 -0.84
N PHE A 120 -13.27 5.10 -1.19
CA PHE A 120 -13.56 4.50 -2.48
C PHE A 120 -14.78 3.59 -2.45
N THR A 121 -14.96 2.83 -1.39
CA THR A 121 -16.06 1.85 -1.29
C THR A 121 -17.39 2.50 -0.91
N THR A 122 -17.37 3.53 -0.05
CA THR A 122 -18.58 4.22 0.40
C THR A 122 -18.78 5.55 -0.34
N TYR A 123 -17.84 6.48 -0.21
CA TYR A 123 -18.09 7.85 -0.67
C TYR A 123 -18.09 7.96 -2.19
N LEU A 124 -17.10 7.41 -2.89
CA LEU A 124 -17.02 7.51 -4.34
C LEU A 124 -18.26 6.90 -5.02
N VAL A 125 -18.65 5.68 -4.63
CA VAL A 125 -19.80 4.99 -5.24
C VAL A 125 -21.09 5.77 -4.98
N VAL A 126 -21.30 6.28 -3.76
CA VAL A 126 -22.48 7.08 -3.42
C VAL A 126 -22.47 8.43 -4.16
N ILE A 127 -21.33 9.12 -4.23
CA ILE A 127 -21.20 10.40 -4.97
C ILE A 127 -21.54 10.19 -6.44
N VAL A 128 -21.07 9.11 -7.05
CA VAL A 128 -21.32 8.81 -8.47
C VAL A 128 -22.78 8.41 -8.73
N GLY A 129 -23.44 7.69 -7.80
CA GLY A 129 -24.83 7.23 -7.98
C GLY A 129 -25.92 8.18 -7.46
N SER A 130 -25.58 9.10 -6.55
CA SER A 130 -26.54 9.97 -5.86
C SER A 130 -27.27 10.99 -6.73
N PRO A 131 -26.67 11.64 -7.76
CA PRO A 131 -27.30 12.80 -8.40
C PRO A 131 -28.65 12.50 -9.02
N TYR A 132 -28.77 11.36 -9.70
CA TYR A 132 -30.03 10.93 -10.32
C TYR A 132 -31.03 10.31 -9.34
N TYR A 133 -30.58 9.70 -8.25
CA TYR A 133 -31.48 9.07 -7.27
C TYR A 133 -32.11 10.10 -6.32
N TYR A 134 -31.35 11.11 -5.89
CA TYR A 134 -31.81 12.12 -4.93
C TYR A 134 -32.36 13.39 -5.61
N ALA A 135 -32.53 13.41 -6.93
CA ALA A 135 -33.17 14.53 -7.62
C ALA A 135 -34.66 14.60 -7.26
N THR A 136 -35.12 15.78 -6.83
CA THR A 136 -36.52 16.04 -6.51
C THR A 136 -37.00 17.34 -7.15
N VAL A 137 -38.31 17.53 -7.22
CA VAL A 137 -38.89 18.77 -7.77
C VAL A 137 -38.55 20.01 -6.93
N GLU A 138 -38.27 19.83 -5.63
CA GLU A 138 -37.87 20.90 -4.71
C GLU A 138 -36.43 21.33 -4.93
N ASN A 139 -35.50 20.39 -5.13
CA ASN A 139 -34.09 20.70 -5.35
C ASN A 139 -33.78 21.12 -6.80
N ARG A 140 -34.67 20.79 -7.74
CA ARG A 140 -34.60 21.17 -9.16
C ARG A 140 -33.29 20.77 -9.84
N TRP A 141 -32.62 19.72 -9.36
CA TRP A 141 -31.30 19.34 -9.88
C TRP A 141 -31.33 18.98 -11.36
N GLU A 142 -32.40 18.35 -11.81
CA GLU A 142 -32.59 18.01 -13.22
C GLU A 142 -32.60 19.25 -14.12
N ALA A 143 -33.29 20.31 -13.70
CA ALA A 143 -33.44 21.52 -14.50
C ALA A 143 -32.21 22.45 -14.45
N VAL A 144 -31.35 22.34 -13.44
CA VAL A 144 -30.27 23.32 -13.18
C VAL A 144 -28.88 22.72 -13.30
N PHE A 145 -28.69 21.44 -12.95
CA PHE A 145 -27.36 20.83 -12.83
C PHE A 145 -27.10 19.73 -13.87
N PHE A 146 -28.11 19.01 -14.35
CA PHE A 146 -27.87 17.83 -15.18
C PHE A 146 -27.27 18.17 -16.55
N GLU A 147 -27.60 19.32 -17.13
CA GLU A 147 -26.97 19.79 -18.37
C GLU A 147 -25.45 20.03 -18.21
N HIS A 148 -25.00 20.30 -16.98
CA HIS A 148 -23.60 20.53 -16.65
C HIS A 148 -22.88 19.29 -16.09
N LEU A 149 -23.60 18.18 -15.89
CA LEU A 149 -23.03 16.93 -15.41
C LEU A 149 -22.68 16.03 -16.59
N PRO A 150 -21.38 15.82 -16.88
CA PRO A 150 -20.99 14.92 -17.94
C PRO A 150 -21.36 13.48 -17.64
N ASP A 151 -21.79 12.72 -18.66
CA ASP A 151 -22.17 11.31 -18.54
C ASP A 151 -21.04 10.39 -18.04
N TRP A 152 -19.80 10.84 -18.15
CA TRP A 152 -18.63 10.12 -17.65
C TRP A 152 -18.32 10.42 -16.18
N LEU A 153 -18.97 11.39 -15.54
CA LEU A 153 -18.66 11.79 -14.16
C LEU A 153 -19.53 11.05 -13.14
N VAL A 154 -20.79 10.79 -13.50
CA VAL A 154 -21.85 10.24 -12.65
C VAL A 154 -22.47 9.02 -13.33
N ALA A 155 -23.03 8.10 -12.55
CA ALA A 155 -23.66 6.90 -13.12
C ALA A 155 -25.05 7.24 -13.66
N SER A 156 -25.31 6.83 -14.91
CA SER A 156 -26.59 7.10 -15.58
C SER A 156 -27.75 6.33 -14.94
N ASN A 157 -28.94 6.92 -14.83
CA ASN A 157 -30.13 6.21 -14.33
C ASN A 157 -30.92 5.46 -15.42
N TYR A 158 -30.27 5.04 -16.51
CA TYR A 158 -30.93 4.23 -17.54
C TYR A 158 -31.50 2.95 -16.94
N GLY A 159 -32.78 2.66 -17.22
CA GLY A 159 -33.43 1.44 -16.75
C GLY A 159 -33.58 1.33 -15.24
N ARG A 160 -33.66 2.45 -14.50
CA ARG A 160 -33.79 2.49 -13.02
C ARG A 160 -32.54 1.96 -12.28
N SER A 161 -31.38 2.07 -12.92
CA SER A 161 -30.10 1.56 -12.39
C SER A 161 -29.72 2.13 -11.02
N MET A 162 -30.04 3.40 -10.75
CA MET A 162 -29.74 4.03 -9.45
C MET A 162 -30.73 3.60 -8.37
N GLU A 163 -32.01 3.47 -8.71
CA GLU A 163 -33.01 2.90 -7.79
C GLU A 163 -32.61 1.49 -7.36
N TRP A 164 -32.19 0.63 -8.29
CA TRP A 164 -31.71 -0.72 -7.95
C TRP A 164 -30.44 -0.73 -7.10
N PHE A 165 -29.59 0.30 -7.21
CA PHE A 165 -28.40 0.41 -6.37
C PHE A 165 -28.77 0.76 -4.92
N PHE A 166 -29.68 1.72 -4.72
CA PHE A 166 -30.06 2.18 -3.37
C PHE A 166 -31.14 1.33 -2.70
N GLU A 167 -32.12 0.84 -3.46
CA GLU A 167 -33.28 0.07 -2.95
C GLU A 167 -33.07 -1.45 -3.05
N GLY A 168 -32.11 -1.88 -3.86
CA GLY A 168 -31.77 -3.29 -4.07
C GLY A 168 -32.16 -3.80 -5.46
N LEU A 169 -31.32 -4.69 -5.99
CA LEU A 169 -31.51 -5.29 -7.31
C LEU A 169 -32.64 -6.34 -7.25
N PRO A 170 -33.68 -6.26 -8.10
CA PRO A 170 -34.73 -7.27 -8.14
C PRO A 170 -34.20 -8.66 -8.51
N ALA A 171 -34.84 -9.71 -7.98
CA ALA A 171 -34.45 -11.08 -8.28
C ALA A 171 -34.57 -11.39 -9.78
N GLY A 172 -33.54 -12.02 -10.36
CA GLY A 172 -33.49 -12.38 -11.79
C GLY A 172 -32.94 -11.30 -12.71
N TYR A 173 -32.65 -10.10 -12.20
CA TYR A 173 -31.97 -9.05 -12.97
C TYR A 173 -30.46 -9.11 -12.78
N THR A 174 -29.72 -8.69 -13.80
CA THR A 174 -28.26 -8.57 -13.76
C THR A 174 -27.85 -7.15 -13.40
N ILE A 175 -26.70 -7.00 -12.74
CA ILE A 175 -26.12 -5.69 -12.41
C ILE A 175 -25.93 -4.86 -13.69
N PRO A 176 -26.46 -3.61 -13.76
CA PRO A 176 -26.39 -2.77 -14.95
C PRO A 176 -25.00 -2.12 -15.10
N TRP A 177 -23.99 -2.93 -15.40
CA TRP A 177 -22.59 -2.47 -15.51
C TRP A 177 -22.38 -1.32 -16.48
N GLY A 178 -23.21 -1.22 -17.53
CA GLY A 178 -23.14 -0.13 -18.51
C GLY A 178 -23.31 1.26 -17.90
N ALA A 179 -24.09 1.39 -16.82
CA ALA A 179 -24.27 2.66 -16.11
C ALA A 179 -23.06 3.04 -15.23
N TRP A 180 -22.27 2.05 -14.80
CA TRP A 180 -21.21 2.21 -13.80
C TRP A 180 -19.80 2.19 -14.37
N LEU A 181 -19.54 1.39 -15.41
CA LEU A 181 -18.20 1.23 -15.99
C LEU A 181 -17.63 2.54 -16.53
N PRO A 182 -18.37 3.38 -17.29
CA PRO A 182 -17.84 4.65 -17.77
C PRO A 182 -17.35 5.57 -16.66
N PRO A 183 -18.17 5.92 -15.64
CA PRO A 183 -17.69 6.80 -14.57
C PRO A 183 -16.59 6.16 -13.73
N MET A 184 -16.66 4.86 -13.44
CA MET A 184 -15.60 4.18 -12.69
C MET A 184 -14.27 4.19 -13.44
N ALA A 185 -14.26 4.06 -14.77
CA ALA A 185 -13.04 4.12 -15.56
C ALA A 185 -12.40 5.51 -15.51
N TRP A 186 -13.20 6.58 -15.65
CA TRP A 186 -12.69 7.95 -15.58
C TRP A 186 -12.20 8.33 -14.19
N TRP A 187 -12.94 7.99 -13.15
CA TRP A 187 -12.48 8.18 -11.77
C TRP A 187 -11.20 7.38 -11.49
N ALA A 188 -11.11 6.12 -11.92
CA ALA A 188 -9.89 5.32 -11.78
C ALA A 188 -8.69 5.97 -12.49
N SER A 189 -8.89 6.55 -13.67
CA SER A 189 -7.83 7.26 -14.40
C SER A 189 -7.33 8.50 -13.63
N PHE A 190 -8.25 9.26 -13.03
CA PHE A 190 -7.93 10.42 -12.21
C PHE A 190 -7.12 10.03 -10.96
N PHE A 191 -7.57 8.99 -10.24
CA PHE A 191 -6.84 8.50 -9.06
C PHE A 191 -5.49 7.90 -9.40
N LEU A 192 -5.37 7.22 -10.55
CA LEU A 192 -4.09 6.74 -11.05
C LEU A 192 -3.13 7.91 -11.32
N ALA A 193 -3.60 8.98 -11.98
CA ALA A 193 -2.79 10.16 -12.22
C ALA A 193 -2.35 10.82 -10.90
N LEU A 194 -3.26 10.98 -9.94
CA LEU A 194 -2.91 11.47 -8.60
C LEU A 194 -1.87 10.60 -7.90
N PHE A 195 -2.02 9.27 -7.98
CA PHE A 195 -1.05 8.34 -7.41
C PHE A 195 0.33 8.50 -8.04
N VAL A 196 0.40 8.64 -9.37
CA VAL A 196 1.67 8.88 -10.09
C VAL A 196 2.30 10.19 -9.68
N VAL A 197 1.54 11.29 -9.62
CA VAL A 197 2.05 12.59 -9.18
C VAL A 197 2.59 12.50 -7.75
N ASN A 198 1.86 11.85 -6.85
CA ASN A 198 2.30 11.67 -5.47
C ASN A 198 3.57 10.79 -5.39
N ALA A 199 3.66 9.73 -6.19
CA ALA A 199 4.87 8.91 -6.28
C ALA A 199 6.07 9.71 -6.79
N CYS A 200 5.89 10.56 -7.81
CA CYS A 200 6.93 11.46 -8.29
C CYS A 200 7.37 12.46 -7.19
N LEU A 201 6.41 13.05 -6.47
CA LEU A 201 6.70 13.95 -5.36
C LEU A 201 7.50 13.25 -4.26
N MET A 202 7.10 12.03 -3.88
CA MET A 202 7.82 11.21 -2.89
C MET A 202 9.26 10.91 -3.34
N ILE A 203 9.50 10.66 -4.63
CA ILE A 203 10.86 10.42 -5.16
C ILE A 203 11.72 11.67 -5.02
N VAL A 204 11.18 12.85 -5.34
CA VAL A 204 11.90 14.14 -5.22
C VAL A 204 12.20 14.45 -3.75
N LEU A 205 11.21 14.31 -2.88
CA LEU A 205 11.33 14.62 -1.45
C LEU A 205 12.12 13.58 -0.66
N ARG A 206 12.20 12.33 -1.13
CA ARG A 206 12.93 11.24 -0.45
C ARG A 206 14.34 11.64 -0.08
N ARG A 207 15.07 12.30 -0.99
CA ARG A 207 16.45 12.70 -0.74
C ARG A 207 16.55 13.79 0.34
N GLN A 208 15.59 14.73 0.34
CA GLN A 208 15.53 15.79 1.34
C GLN A 208 15.25 15.22 2.74
N TRP A 209 14.26 14.34 2.86
CA TRP A 209 13.88 13.73 4.13
C TRP A 209 14.97 12.85 4.73
N ASP A 210 15.70 12.11 3.89
CA ASP A 210 16.76 11.20 4.33
C ASP A 210 18.04 11.95 4.69
N GLU A 211 18.55 12.81 3.80
CA GLU A 211 19.86 13.44 3.95
C GLU A 211 19.84 14.67 4.85
N HIS A 212 18.79 15.50 4.78
CA HIS A 212 18.74 16.80 5.46
C HIS A 212 17.88 16.78 6.73
N GLU A 213 16.72 16.12 6.67
CA GLU A 213 15.78 16.09 7.81
C GLU A 213 15.94 14.85 8.69
N LYS A 214 16.69 13.84 8.23
CA LYS A 214 16.94 12.56 8.92
C LYS A 214 15.66 11.95 9.51
N LEU A 215 14.60 11.97 8.70
CA LEU A 215 13.28 11.53 9.13
C LEU A 215 13.32 10.03 9.43
N THR A 216 12.99 9.66 10.67
CA THR A 216 12.87 8.24 11.05
C THR A 216 11.60 7.65 10.44
N PHE A 217 11.68 6.44 9.87
CA PHE A 217 10.55 5.72 9.28
C PHE A 217 10.09 4.55 10.16
N PRO A 218 9.44 4.79 11.31
CA PRO A 218 9.09 3.73 12.28
C PRO A 218 8.15 2.67 11.68
N LEU A 219 7.27 3.05 10.75
CA LEU A 219 6.37 2.12 10.07
C LEU A 219 7.10 1.11 9.17
N ALA A 220 8.28 1.45 8.66
CA ALA A 220 9.10 0.55 7.85
C ALA A 220 9.96 -0.40 8.70
N GLN A 221 10.19 -0.09 9.98
CA GLN A 221 11.06 -0.89 10.84
C GLN A 221 10.45 -2.27 11.12
N VAL A 222 9.16 -2.34 11.46
CA VAL A 222 8.47 -3.59 11.76
C VAL A 222 8.54 -4.61 10.60
N PRO A 223 8.15 -4.26 9.36
CA PRO A 223 8.23 -5.21 8.25
C PRO A 223 9.66 -5.58 7.87
N VAL A 224 10.63 -4.68 8.02
CA VAL A 224 12.06 -4.99 7.81
C VAL A 224 12.55 -6.00 8.84
N LEU A 225 12.27 -5.77 10.12
CA LEU A 225 12.63 -6.67 11.22
C LEU A 225 11.98 -8.06 11.08
N LEU A 226 10.74 -8.13 10.60
CA LEU A 226 10.06 -9.41 10.35
C LEU A 226 10.54 -10.11 9.07
N ALA A 227 11.07 -9.37 8.10
CA ALA A 227 11.61 -9.89 6.86
C ALA A 227 13.08 -10.31 6.99
N GLU A 228 13.83 -9.80 7.97
CA GLU A 228 15.20 -10.21 8.25
C GLU A 228 15.29 -11.72 8.50
N GLN A 229 16.09 -12.39 7.70
CA GLN A 229 16.36 -13.81 7.83
C GLN A 229 17.63 -14.02 8.63
N ASP A 230 17.54 -14.85 9.68
CA ASP A 230 18.69 -15.24 10.50
C ASP A 230 19.69 -16.03 9.65
N SER A 231 20.98 -15.71 9.78
CA SER A 231 22.09 -16.42 9.13
C SER A 231 22.14 -17.92 9.49
N ASP A 232 21.51 -18.30 10.59
CA ASP A 232 21.45 -19.68 11.11
C ASP A 232 20.28 -20.52 10.53
N GLY A 233 19.50 -19.99 9.59
CA GLY A 233 18.45 -20.77 8.90
C GLY A 233 17.25 -21.16 9.78
N GLY A 234 17.08 -20.52 10.93
CA GLY A 234 15.98 -20.76 11.87
C GLY A 234 14.58 -20.64 11.23
N VAL A 235 13.63 -21.42 11.74
CA VAL A 235 12.24 -21.45 11.23
C VAL A 235 11.51 -20.13 11.50
N LEU A 236 11.73 -19.53 12.67
CA LEU A 236 11.09 -18.28 13.11
C LEU A 236 12.05 -17.08 12.97
N PRO A 237 11.53 -15.85 12.75
CA PRO A 237 12.32 -14.62 12.82
C PRO A 237 12.99 -14.44 14.19
N SER A 238 14.19 -13.88 14.22
CA SER A 238 15.02 -13.68 15.43
C SER A 238 14.30 -12.84 16.50
N VAL A 239 13.47 -11.87 16.07
CA VAL A 239 12.66 -11.00 16.95
C VAL A 239 11.73 -11.79 17.86
N VAL A 240 11.07 -12.84 17.35
CA VAL A 240 10.11 -13.62 18.15
C VAL A 240 10.78 -14.56 19.15
N ARG A 241 12.08 -14.82 18.96
CA ARG A 241 12.91 -15.56 19.92
C ARG A 241 13.42 -14.66 21.05
N ASN A 242 13.31 -13.34 20.92
CA ASN A 242 13.75 -12.41 21.95
C ASN A 242 12.83 -12.47 23.18
N ARG A 243 13.40 -12.78 24.35
CA ARG A 243 12.66 -12.88 25.62
C ARG A 243 12.01 -11.56 26.04
N ILE A 244 12.59 -10.42 25.69
CA ILE A 244 12.03 -9.10 25.98
C ILE A 244 10.78 -8.85 25.13
N PHE A 245 10.82 -9.26 23.85
CA PHE A 245 9.65 -9.20 22.97
C PHE A 245 8.52 -10.09 23.49
N LEU A 246 8.83 -11.33 23.89
CA LEU A 246 7.85 -12.26 24.46
C LEU A 246 7.26 -11.75 25.79
N ALA A 247 8.06 -11.12 26.65
CA ALA A 247 7.58 -10.53 27.90
C ALA A 247 6.60 -9.36 27.68
N GLY A 248 6.66 -8.67 26.53
CA GLY A 248 5.68 -7.65 26.16
C GLY A 248 4.32 -8.21 25.72
N PHE A 249 4.24 -9.52 25.44
CA PHE A 249 3.02 -10.23 25.06
C PHE A 249 2.47 -11.16 26.17
N SER A 250 3.17 -11.28 27.31
CA SER A 250 2.78 -12.06 28.49
C SER A 250 2.12 -11.18 29.54
#